data_AF-A0A6I9Y7A7-F1
#
_entry.id   AF-A0A6I9Y7A7-F1
#
_cell.length_a   1.000
_cell.length_b   1.000
_cell.length_c   1.000
_cell.angle_alpha   90.00
_cell.angle_beta   90.00
_cell.angle_gamma   90.00
#
_symmetry.space_group_name_H-M   'P 1'
#
loop_
_entity.id
_entity.type
_entity.pdbx_description
1 polymer ?
#
loop_
_entity_poly.entity_id
_entity_poly.type
_entity_poly.pdbx_seq_one_letter_code
_entity_poly.pdbx_strand_id
1 'polypeptide(L)'
;MPSQLSHRIVSLVAWIVSSLLTQTYGINESRPNILLIMADDLGYGDLGCFGNNTIRTPNIDQLAKEGVKLTQHIAAASVCTPSRAAFLTGRYPIRSGMVSQTKKRVFIRTGASGGLPENETTFAKLLQQKGYATSIIDISWEKPAWFIWRQCRRDGLDGRILAAVDRVGLRNNTFTYFTSDHGGYLEFRDGNIQVGGWNGRLKGGKGMGGWEGGIRVPGIVRWPGKVAPNTVLDEPTSLMDIYPTVAHLAGASVPQDRIIDGKNLIPLLWKDQHSEHEFMFHYCGSHLHAVRWYQKESKYKLSLLSICRTFPGVCV
;
A
#
# COMPACT_ATOMS: atom_id res chain seq x y z
N MET A 1 -70.45 26.27 -13.00
CA MET A 1 -69.50 25.26 -12.46
C MET A 1 -68.06 25.58 -12.90
N PRO A 2 -67.29 26.40 -12.15
CA PRO A 2 -65.86 26.60 -12.44
C PRO A 2 -64.92 26.33 -11.23
N SER A 3 -65.37 25.67 -10.16
CA SER A 3 -64.57 25.54 -8.92
C SER A 3 -63.67 24.31 -8.85
N GLN A 4 -63.73 23.36 -9.79
CA GLN A 4 -62.89 22.14 -9.72
C GLN A 4 -61.59 22.22 -10.51
N LEU A 5 -61.43 23.21 -11.41
CA LEU A 5 -60.24 23.34 -12.25
C LEU A 5 -59.09 24.03 -11.50
N SER A 6 -59.39 24.98 -10.59
CA SER A 6 -58.38 25.73 -9.82
C SER A 6 -57.64 24.84 -8.80
N HIS A 7 -58.33 23.93 -8.13
CA HIS A 7 -57.71 23.02 -7.14
C HIS A 7 -56.73 22.04 -7.78
N ARG A 8 -57.01 21.57 -9.00
CA ARG A 8 -56.12 20.65 -9.72
C ARG A 8 -54.82 21.30 -10.17
N ILE A 9 -54.87 22.59 -10.55
CA ILE A 9 -53.68 23.33 -10.97
C ILE A 9 -52.78 23.65 -9.78
N VAL A 10 -53.36 24.04 -8.63
CA VAL A 10 -52.58 24.31 -7.40
C VAL A 10 -51.90 23.04 -6.87
N SER A 11 -52.56 21.88 -6.93
CA SER A 11 -51.94 20.60 -6.54
C SER A 11 -50.84 20.14 -7.49
N LEU A 12 -50.97 20.42 -8.79
CA LEU A 12 -49.95 20.05 -9.79
C LEU A 12 -48.68 20.93 -9.65
N VAL A 13 -48.85 22.23 -9.39
CA VAL A 13 -47.72 23.15 -9.15
C VAL A 13 -47.02 22.83 -7.83
N ALA A 14 -47.77 22.48 -6.76
CA ALA A 14 -47.17 22.05 -5.50
C ALA A 14 -46.35 20.75 -5.64
N TRP A 15 -46.78 19.83 -6.51
CA TRP A 15 -46.01 18.61 -6.82
C TRP A 15 -44.73 18.90 -7.61
N ILE A 16 -44.79 19.83 -8.58
CA ILE A 16 -43.62 20.24 -9.38
C ILE A 16 -42.60 21.03 -8.54
N VAL A 17 -43.06 21.88 -7.63
CA VAL A 17 -42.17 22.62 -6.72
C VAL A 17 -41.57 21.70 -5.63
N SER A 18 -42.31 20.69 -5.17
CA SER A 18 -41.80 19.67 -4.25
C SER A 18 -40.75 18.75 -4.91
N SER A 19 -40.94 18.38 -6.18
CA SER A 19 -39.96 17.59 -6.94
C SER A 19 -38.72 18.37 -7.35
N LEU A 20 -38.81 19.71 -7.46
CA LEU A 20 -37.67 20.59 -7.73
C LEU A 20 -36.85 20.97 -6.49
N LEU A 21 -37.41 20.84 -5.27
CA LEU A 21 -36.72 21.14 -4.01
C LEU A 21 -36.09 19.91 -3.32
N THR A 22 -36.21 18.72 -3.91
CA THR A 22 -35.49 17.51 -3.48
C THR A 22 -34.36 17.16 -4.44
N GLN A 23 -33.58 18.16 -4.87
CA GLN A 23 -32.19 17.89 -5.22
C GLN A 23 -31.38 17.82 -3.92
N THR A 24 -31.59 16.72 -3.19
CA THR A 24 -30.61 16.28 -2.22
C THR A 24 -29.29 16.19 -2.99
N TYR A 25 -28.28 16.93 -2.54
CA TYR A 25 -26.90 16.59 -2.84
C TYR A 25 -26.67 15.22 -2.20
N GLY A 26 -27.14 14.16 -2.87
CA GLY A 26 -26.69 12.82 -2.63
C GLY A 26 -25.20 12.87 -2.85
N ILE A 27 -24.42 12.72 -1.78
CA ILE A 27 -23.03 12.31 -1.91
C ILE A 27 -23.10 11.08 -2.78
N ASN A 28 -22.65 11.22 -4.02
CA ASN A 28 -22.69 10.18 -5.01
C ASN A 28 -22.03 8.94 -4.37
N GLU A 29 -22.77 7.85 -4.21
CA GLU A 29 -22.24 6.55 -3.74
C GLU A 29 -21.23 5.95 -4.75
N SER A 30 -20.63 6.75 -5.63
CA SER A 30 -20.18 6.30 -6.95
C SER A 30 -18.69 6.05 -7.10
N ARG A 31 -17.84 6.28 -6.08
CA ARG A 31 -16.39 5.98 -6.10
C ARG A 31 -15.72 6.41 -4.76
N PRO A 32 -14.89 5.58 -4.11
CA PRO A 32 -14.26 5.93 -2.84
C PRO A 32 -13.03 6.83 -3.03
N ASN A 33 -12.70 7.61 -2.00
CA ASN A 33 -11.39 8.25 -1.88
C ASN A 33 -10.32 7.19 -1.56
N ILE A 34 -9.10 7.40 -2.04
CA ILE A 34 -7.99 6.47 -1.86
C ILE A 34 -6.84 7.23 -1.19
N LEU A 35 -6.43 6.78 0.00
CA LEU A 35 -5.30 7.31 0.75
C LEU A 35 -4.26 6.21 0.92
N LEU A 36 -3.11 6.36 0.26
CA LEU A 36 -1.99 5.43 0.33
C LEU A 36 -0.86 6.08 1.12
N ILE A 37 -0.48 5.46 2.23
CA ILE A 37 0.60 5.91 3.11
C ILE A 37 1.72 4.87 3.03
N MET A 38 2.90 5.29 2.58
CA MET A 38 4.08 4.44 2.47
C MET A 38 5.21 5.08 3.24
N ALA A 39 5.61 4.43 4.34
CA ALA A 39 6.79 4.78 5.09
C ALA A 39 8.06 4.33 4.34
N ASP A 40 9.19 4.94 4.71
CA ASP A 40 10.52 4.67 4.15
C ASP A 40 11.38 4.03 5.24
N ASP A 41 12.03 2.90 4.94
CA ASP A 41 12.88 2.13 5.87
C ASP A 41 12.20 1.69 7.19
N LEU A 42 10.87 1.61 7.24
CA LEU A 42 10.12 1.15 8.42
C LEU A 42 10.15 -0.38 8.50
N GLY A 43 10.75 -0.90 9.55
CA GLY A 43 10.83 -2.33 9.82
C GLY A 43 9.51 -2.94 10.30
N TYR A 44 9.34 -4.24 10.06
CA TYR A 44 8.13 -4.96 10.45
C TYR A 44 7.84 -4.89 11.95
N GLY A 45 8.89 -4.83 12.77
CA GLY A 45 8.79 -4.79 14.23
C GLY A 45 8.64 -3.38 14.81
N ASP A 46 8.75 -2.31 14.02
CA ASP A 46 8.79 -0.95 14.57
C ASP A 46 7.45 -0.48 15.17
N LEU A 47 6.33 -1.03 14.69
CA LEU A 47 4.99 -0.62 15.10
C LEU A 47 4.48 -1.36 16.34
N GLY A 48 3.76 -0.65 17.21
CA GLY A 48 3.12 -1.22 18.40
C GLY A 48 2.17 -2.36 18.06
N CYS A 49 1.31 -2.17 17.06
CA CYS A 49 0.37 -3.18 16.56
C CYS A 49 1.04 -4.40 15.89
N PHE A 50 2.36 -4.37 15.66
CA PHE A 50 3.17 -5.49 15.19
C PHE A 50 4.11 -6.07 16.26
N GLY A 51 4.00 -5.61 17.51
CA GLY A 51 4.68 -6.20 18.67
C GLY A 51 5.75 -5.33 19.31
N ASN A 52 5.96 -4.10 18.84
CA ASN A 52 6.85 -3.16 19.53
C ASN A 52 6.23 -2.72 20.87
N ASN A 53 7.03 -2.68 21.93
CA ASN A 53 6.61 -2.18 23.25
C ASN A 53 7.37 -0.92 23.67
N THR A 54 8.31 -0.45 22.85
CA THR A 54 9.20 0.69 23.15
C THR A 54 8.80 1.93 22.34
N ILE A 55 8.55 1.76 21.03
CA ILE A 55 8.10 2.81 20.13
C ILE A 55 6.58 3.00 20.30
N ARG A 56 6.14 4.26 20.41
CA ARG A 56 4.72 4.60 20.58
C ARG A 56 4.11 5.00 19.25
N THR A 57 3.29 4.13 18.67
CA THR A 57 2.60 4.38 17.39
C THR A 57 1.06 4.39 17.55
N PRO A 58 0.49 5.26 18.42
CA PRO A 58 -0.93 5.19 18.77
C PRO A 58 -1.89 5.42 17.59
N ASN A 59 -1.55 6.24 16.60
CA ASN A 59 -2.43 6.53 15.46
C ASN A 59 -2.41 5.37 14.46
N ILE A 60 -1.24 4.77 14.23
CA ILE A 60 -1.11 3.58 13.38
C ILE A 60 -1.71 2.36 14.06
N ASP A 61 -1.56 2.24 15.38
CA ASP A 61 -2.21 1.19 16.17
C ASP A 61 -3.73 1.32 16.13
N GLN A 62 -4.26 2.54 16.16
CA GLN A 62 -5.67 2.81 15.97
C GLN A 62 -6.13 2.46 14.55
N LEU A 63 -5.34 2.80 13.52
CA LEU A 63 -5.63 2.40 12.14
C LEU A 63 -5.76 0.87 12.00
N ALA A 64 -4.89 0.11 12.66
CA ALA A 64 -4.96 -1.35 12.69
C ALA A 64 -6.18 -1.88 13.45
N LYS A 65 -6.54 -1.28 14.60
CA LYS A 65 -7.74 -1.65 15.36
C LYS A 65 -9.03 -1.40 14.59
N GLU A 66 -9.05 -0.36 13.75
CA GLU A 66 -10.22 0.03 12.95
C GLU A 66 -10.31 -0.70 11.61
N GLY A 67 -9.36 -1.58 11.30
CA GLY A 67 -9.23 -2.20 10.00
C GLY A 67 -8.66 -3.61 10.03
N VAL A 68 -7.96 -3.96 8.96
CA VAL A 68 -7.35 -5.27 8.73
C VAL A 68 -5.83 -5.14 8.78
N LYS A 69 -5.19 -5.97 9.59
CA LYS A 69 -3.73 -6.10 9.69
C LYS A 69 -3.26 -7.29 8.84
N LEU A 70 -2.37 -7.02 7.88
CA LEU A 70 -1.77 -8.00 6.99
C LEU A 70 -0.45 -8.50 7.61
N THR A 71 -0.37 -9.75 8.03
CA THR A 71 0.83 -10.31 8.71
C THR A 71 1.83 -10.97 7.77
N GLN A 72 1.43 -11.23 6.52
CA GLN A 72 2.30 -11.69 5.44
C GLN A 72 2.28 -10.74 4.25
N HIS A 73 2.49 -9.45 4.51
CA HIS A 73 2.58 -8.44 3.46
C HIS A 73 4.01 -8.29 2.94
N ILE A 74 4.20 -8.42 1.63
CA ILE A 74 5.50 -8.62 1.00
C ILE A 74 5.81 -7.53 -0.04
N ALA A 75 6.91 -6.82 0.17
CA ALA A 75 7.53 -5.95 -0.80
C ALA A 75 8.12 -6.74 -1.97
N ALA A 76 7.93 -6.23 -3.19
CA ALA A 76 8.45 -6.88 -4.41
C ALA A 76 9.98 -6.80 -4.53
N ALA A 77 10.62 -5.90 -3.78
CA ALA A 77 12.06 -5.79 -3.64
C ALA A 77 12.43 -5.23 -2.26
N SER A 78 13.65 -5.51 -1.81
CA SER A 78 14.14 -5.08 -0.50
C SER A 78 14.84 -3.71 -0.49
N VAL A 79 14.67 -2.90 -1.53
CA VAL A 79 15.25 -1.54 -1.64
C VAL A 79 14.29 -0.58 -2.34
N CYS A 80 14.43 0.73 -2.08
CA CYS A 80 13.43 1.76 -2.38
C CYS A 80 12.97 1.81 -3.85
N THR A 81 13.88 2.08 -4.78
CA THR A 81 13.58 2.28 -6.22
C THR A 81 12.78 1.14 -6.86
N PRO A 82 13.24 -0.13 -6.86
CA PRO A 82 12.48 -1.24 -7.41
C PRO A 82 11.15 -1.46 -6.68
N SER A 83 11.12 -1.35 -5.35
CA SER A 83 9.90 -1.61 -4.60
C SER A 83 8.79 -0.60 -4.92
N ARG A 84 9.15 0.69 -4.98
CA ARG A 84 8.22 1.77 -5.36
C ARG A 84 7.78 1.66 -6.82
N ALA A 85 8.67 1.24 -7.72
CA ALA A 85 8.28 0.95 -9.11
C ALA A 85 7.25 -0.17 -9.20
N ALA A 86 7.43 -1.25 -8.44
CA ALA A 86 6.49 -2.36 -8.38
C ALA A 86 5.14 -1.97 -7.76
N PHE A 87 5.17 -1.16 -6.69
CA PHE A 87 3.98 -0.60 -6.08
C PHE A 87 3.16 0.23 -7.06
N LEU A 88 3.83 1.10 -7.83
CA LEU A 88 3.18 2.00 -8.80
C LEU A 88 2.59 1.27 -10.02
N THR A 89 3.16 0.13 -10.41
CA THR A 89 2.84 -0.56 -11.68
C THR A 89 2.15 -1.92 -11.51
N GLY A 90 2.13 -2.47 -10.29
CA GLY A 90 1.63 -3.81 -10.02
C GLY A 90 2.45 -4.92 -10.64
N ARG A 91 3.71 -4.64 -11.00
CA ARG A 91 4.59 -5.53 -11.78
C ARG A 91 5.92 -5.73 -11.07
N TYR A 92 6.51 -6.91 -11.20
CA TYR A 92 7.86 -7.13 -10.69
C TYR A 92 8.85 -6.15 -11.33
N PRO A 93 9.83 -5.62 -10.57
CA PRO A 93 10.78 -4.63 -11.07
C PRO A 93 11.59 -5.10 -12.29
N ILE A 94 11.80 -6.42 -12.42
CA ILE A 94 12.49 -7.02 -13.57
C ILE A 94 11.75 -6.76 -14.90
N ARG A 95 10.42 -6.62 -14.87
CA ARG A 95 9.60 -6.42 -16.08
C ARG A 95 9.70 -5.01 -16.65
N SER A 96 9.93 -4.03 -15.77
CA SER A 96 10.12 -2.62 -16.14
C SER A 96 11.59 -2.22 -16.26
N GLY A 97 12.52 -3.15 -16.05
CA GLY A 97 13.95 -2.85 -16.04
C GLY A 97 14.39 -2.00 -14.84
N MET A 98 13.52 -1.82 -13.83
CA MET A 98 13.81 -1.08 -12.59
C MET A 98 14.64 -1.92 -11.62
N VAL A 99 15.66 -2.60 -12.13
CA VAL A 99 16.59 -3.46 -11.40
C VAL A 99 18.01 -3.13 -11.80
N SER A 100 18.96 -3.56 -10.98
CA SER A 100 20.38 -3.41 -11.28
C SER A 100 21.08 -4.75 -11.14
N GLN A 101 22.06 -4.98 -12.03
CA GLN A 101 23.01 -6.09 -11.93
C GLN A 101 24.21 -5.73 -11.03
N THR A 102 24.34 -4.46 -10.65
CA THR A 102 25.47 -3.94 -9.88
C THR A 102 25.09 -3.68 -8.41
N LYS A 103 26.08 -3.30 -7.59
CA LYS A 103 25.84 -2.90 -6.19
C LYS A 103 24.93 -1.66 -6.06
N LYS A 104 24.87 -0.81 -7.08
CA LYS A 104 23.99 0.37 -7.10
C LYS A 104 22.60 -0.04 -7.56
N ARG A 105 21.72 -0.32 -6.60
CA ARG A 105 20.35 -0.83 -6.84
C ARG A 105 19.25 0.22 -6.75
N VAL A 106 19.60 1.44 -6.36
CA VAL A 106 18.68 2.57 -6.22
C VAL A 106 19.26 3.81 -6.89
N PHE A 107 18.40 4.70 -7.36
CA PHE A 107 18.82 6.00 -7.84
C PHE A 107 19.19 6.90 -6.66
N ILE A 108 20.45 7.32 -6.62
CA ILE A 108 21.02 8.17 -5.55
C ILE A 108 21.25 9.62 -5.99
N ARG A 109 21.04 9.92 -7.27
CA ARG A 109 21.25 11.25 -7.86
C ARG A 109 20.03 11.64 -8.67
N THR A 110 19.59 12.88 -8.51
CA THR A 110 18.48 13.48 -9.28
C THR A 110 18.78 13.54 -10.77
N GLY A 111 20.04 13.77 -11.15
CA GLY A 111 20.50 13.79 -12.54
C GLY A 111 20.81 12.41 -13.14
N ALA A 112 20.26 11.32 -12.58
CA ALA A 112 20.40 10.00 -13.21
C ALA A 112 19.57 9.96 -14.51
N SER A 113 20.12 9.36 -15.56
CA SER A 113 19.44 9.24 -16.87
C SER A 113 18.37 8.14 -16.92
N GLY A 114 18.29 7.30 -15.89
CA GLY A 114 17.29 6.25 -15.77
C GLY A 114 16.11 6.66 -14.88
N GLY A 115 14.96 6.05 -15.10
CA GLY A 115 13.74 6.26 -14.33
C GLY A 115 12.71 5.18 -14.65
N LEU A 116 11.53 5.28 -14.05
CA LEU A 116 10.41 4.41 -14.43
C LEU A 116 10.12 4.64 -15.92
N PRO A 117 10.17 3.60 -16.78
CA PRO A 117 9.97 3.78 -18.21
C PRO A 117 8.62 4.44 -18.55
N GLU A 118 8.61 5.32 -19.55
CA GLU A 118 7.40 6.05 -19.97
C GLU A 118 6.31 5.12 -20.52
N ASN A 119 6.67 3.91 -20.97
CA ASN A 119 5.71 2.91 -21.42
C ASN A 119 5.01 2.17 -20.27
N GLU A 120 5.42 2.34 -19.02
CA GLU A 120 4.75 1.76 -17.86
C GLU A 120 3.54 2.60 -17.43
N THR A 121 2.41 1.93 -17.20
CA THR A 121 1.19 2.58 -16.70
C THR A 121 1.16 2.51 -15.19
N THR A 122 1.11 3.65 -14.50
CA THR A 122 0.97 3.68 -13.05
C THR A 122 -0.50 3.65 -12.62
N PHE A 123 -0.79 3.20 -11.40
CA PHE A 123 -2.15 3.28 -10.88
C PHE A 123 -2.65 4.73 -10.82
N ALA A 124 -1.76 5.70 -10.60
CA ALA A 124 -2.12 7.12 -10.63
C ALA A 124 -2.65 7.53 -12.02
N LYS A 125 -2.03 7.03 -13.10
CA LYS A 125 -2.51 7.26 -14.46
C LYS A 125 -3.88 6.61 -14.69
N LEU A 126 -4.10 5.40 -14.19
CA LEU A 126 -5.41 4.73 -14.26
C LEU A 126 -6.49 5.50 -13.49
N LEU A 127 -6.17 6.01 -12.30
CA LEU A 127 -7.08 6.81 -11.49
C LEU A 127 -7.43 8.15 -12.18
N GLN A 128 -6.44 8.84 -12.74
CA GLN A 128 -6.66 10.08 -13.51
C GLN A 128 -7.61 9.86 -14.69
N GLN A 129 -7.46 8.75 -15.43
CA GLN A 129 -8.36 8.39 -16.53
C GLN A 129 -9.81 8.17 -16.07
N LYS A 130 -10.03 7.87 -14.79
CA LYS A 130 -11.37 7.76 -14.17
C LYS A 130 -11.83 9.03 -13.47
N GLY A 131 -11.13 10.15 -13.65
CA GLY A 131 -11.51 11.45 -13.12
C GLY A 131 -11.06 11.71 -11.69
N TYR A 132 -10.15 10.88 -11.14
CA TYR A 132 -9.57 11.17 -9.82
C TYR A 132 -8.53 12.29 -9.92
N ALA A 133 -8.59 13.23 -8.99
CA ALA A 133 -7.47 14.09 -8.69
C ALA A 133 -6.39 13.26 -7.97
N THR A 134 -5.18 13.23 -8.52
CA THR A 134 -4.05 12.50 -7.94
C THR A 134 -2.95 13.46 -7.51
N SER A 135 -2.47 13.30 -6.28
CA SER A 135 -1.33 14.04 -5.74
C SER A 135 -0.38 13.09 -5.04
N ILE A 136 0.92 13.36 -5.13
CA ILE A 136 1.94 12.73 -4.30
C ILE A 136 2.48 13.78 -3.33
N ILE A 137 2.61 13.40 -2.06
CA ILE A 137 3.25 14.22 -1.03
C ILE A 137 4.45 13.40 -0.57
N ASP A 138 5.64 13.86 -0.93
CA ASP A 138 6.89 13.24 -0.51
C ASP A 138 7.60 14.14 0.51
N ILE A 139 8.05 13.52 1.59
CA ILE A 139 8.68 14.15 2.75
C ILE A 139 10.04 13.49 3.03
N SER A 140 10.40 12.45 2.27
CA SER A 140 11.68 11.75 2.35
C SER A 140 12.85 12.58 1.81
N TRP A 141 12.60 13.70 1.13
CA TRP A 141 13.63 14.38 0.33
C TRP A 141 14.61 15.30 1.09
N GLU A 142 14.41 15.57 2.37
CA GLU A 142 15.27 16.55 3.06
C GLU A 142 15.66 16.24 4.51
N LYS A 143 15.58 15.00 5.01
CA LYS A 143 15.84 14.77 6.44
C LYS A 143 16.74 13.56 6.76
N PRO A 144 17.75 13.72 7.63
CA PRO A 144 18.59 12.61 8.09
C PRO A 144 17.78 11.65 8.97
N ALA A 145 18.28 10.42 9.14
CA ALA A 145 17.60 9.31 9.82
C ALA A 145 17.06 9.58 11.24
N TRP A 146 17.57 10.58 11.98
CA TRP A 146 16.95 11.04 13.23
C TRP A 146 15.50 11.53 13.04
N PHE A 147 15.11 11.87 11.80
CA PHE A 147 13.77 12.28 11.43
C PHE A 147 12.78 11.12 11.36
N ILE A 148 13.22 9.92 10.94
CA ILE A 148 12.42 8.67 11.05
C ILE A 148 12.11 8.43 12.53
N TRP A 149 13.11 8.60 13.39
CA TRP A 149 12.93 8.49 14.84
C TRP A 149 11.99 9.57 15.39
N ARG A 150 12.03 10.81 14.88
CA ARG A 150 11.12 11.90 15.28
C ARG A 150 9.69 11.72 14.74
N GLN A 151 9.54 11.08 13.59
CA GLN A 151 8.26 10.71 12.98
C GLN A 151 7.57 9.62 13.81
N CYS A 152 8.31 8.57 14.19
CA CYS A 152 7.83 7.53 15.11
C CYS A 152 7.63 8.02 16.55
N ARG A 153 8.37 9.05 17.01
CA ARG A 153 8.20 9.61 18.37
C ARG A 153 6.86 10.32 18.57
N ARG A 154 6.11 10.63 17.49
CA ARG A 154 4.86 11.40 17.56
C ARG A 154 3.73 10.95 16.64
N ASP A 155 3.88 9.92 15.80
CA ASP A 155 2.86 9.53 14.81
C ASP A 155 2.23 10.75 14.09
N GLY A 156 3.06 11.77 13.88
CA GLY A 156 2.55 13.14 13.90
C GLY A 156 1.79 13.47 12.63
N LEU A 157 2.35 13.09 11.48
CA LEU A 157 1.73 13.41 10.21
C LEU A 157 0.63 12.44 9.83
N ASP A 158 0.85 11.13 10.00
CA ASP A 158 -0.17 10.13 9.68
C ASP A 158 -1.42 10.38 10.53
N GLY A 159 -1.24 10.63 11.83
CA GLY A 159 -2.31 11.07 12.71
C GLY A 159 -2.99 12.36 12.27
N ARG A 160 -2.22 13.36 11.79
CA ARG A 160 -2.78 14.63 11.29
C ARG A 160 -3.58 14.45 10.00
N ILE A 161 -3.10 13.62 9.07
CA ILE A 161 -3.79 13.33 7.81
C ILE A 161 -5.08 12.55 8.11
N LEU A 162 -5.01 11.50 8.94
CA LEU A 162 -6.18 10.74 9.33
C LEU A 162 -7.20 11.62 10.08
N ALA A 163 -6.73 12.48 11.00
CA ALA A 163 -7.58 13.44 11.68
C ALA A 163 -8.19 14.48 10.72
N ALA A 164 -7.46 14.90 9.69
CA ALA A 164 -8.01 15.80 8.66
C ALA A 164 -9.12 15.12 7.85
N VAL A 165 -8.90 13.88 7.39
CA VAL A 165 -9.91 13.06 6.70
C VAL A 165 -11.18 12.89 7.54
N ASP A 166 -10.99 12.64 8.84
CA ASP A 166 -12.10 12.46 9.79
C ASP A 166 -12.85 13.78 10.02
N ARG A 167 -12.13 14.90 10.17
CA ARG A 167 -12.72 16.24 10.37
C ARG A 167 -13.58 16.70 9.19
N VAL A 168 -13.22 16.32 7.96
CA VAL A 168 -14.01 16.67 6.76
C VAL A 168 -15.11 15.62 6.45
N GLY A 169 -15.33 14.65 7.33
CA GLY A 169 -16.40 13.66 7.19
C GLY A 169 -16.17 12.61 6.10
N LEU A 170 -14.95 12.48 5.57
CA LEU A 170 -14.64 11.56 4.46
C LEU A 170 -14.23 10.16 4.93
N ARG A 171 -14.15 9.94 6.24
CA ARG A 171 -13.68 8.71 6.88
C ARG A 171 -14.28 7.43 6.30
N ASN A 172 -15.61 7.34 6.21
CA ASN A 172 -16.29 6.12 5.77
C ASN A 172 -16.19 5.88 4.25
N ASN A 173 -15.96 6.94 3.48
CA ASN A 173 -15.78 6.87 2.03
C ASN A 173 -14.30 6.86 1.60
N THR A 174 -13.37 6.57 2.52
CA THR A 174 -11.93 6.58 2.22
C THR A 174 -11.31 5.21 2.47
N PHE A 175 -10.86 4.55 1.40
CA PHE A 175 -9.96 3.41 1.48
C PHE A 175 -8.58 3.91 1.90
N THR A 176 -8.15 3.53 3.11
CA THR A 176 -6.84 3.90 3.66
C THR A 176 -5.95 2.67 3.69
N TYR A 177 -4.73 2.81 3.18
CA TYR A 177 -3.72 1.75 3.20
C TYR A 177 -2.40 2.29 3.73
N PHE A 178 -1.77 1.56 4.66
CA PHE A 178 -0.49 1.90 5.26
C PHE A 178 0.51 0.76 5.08
N THR A 179 1.74 1.10 4.67
CA THR A 179 2.83 0.13 4.52
C THR A 179 4.23 0.76 4.60
N SER A 180 5.26 -0.05 4.38
CA SER A 180 6.64 0.36 4.12
C SER A 180 7.08 -0.11 2.73
N ASP A 181 7.96 0.61 2.06
CA ASP A 181 8.47 0.19 0.76
C ASP A 181 9.36 -1.07 0.85
N HIS A 182 10.10 -1.25 1.94
CA HIS A 182 10.80 -2.50 2.27
C HIS A 182 11.08 -2.59 3.78
N GLY A 183 11.76 -3.65 4.20
CA GLY A 183 12.08 -3.85 5.62
C GLY A 183 13.18 -2.91 6.15
N GLY A 184 13.32 -2.87 7.47
CA GLY A 184 14.17 -1.91 8.18
C GLY A 184 15.66 -2.06 7.85
N TYR A 185 16.38 -0.93 7.90
CA TYR A 185 17.81 -0.88 7.58
C TYR A 185 18.69 -1.20 8.80
N LEU A 186 19.08 -2.46 8.95
CA LEU A 186 19.78 -2.95 10.15
C LEU A 186 21.22 -2.45 10.28
N GLU A 187 21.89 -2.24 9.14
CA GLU A 187 23.31 -1.84 9.09
C GLU A 187 23.48 -0.33 9.27
N PHE A 188 22.38 0.43 9.36
CA PHE A 188 22.42 1.86 9.56
C PHE A 188 22.71 2.19 11.02
N ARG A 189 23.92 2.70 11.28
CA ARG A 189 24.44 2.95 12.62
C ARG A 189 24.98 4.37 12.75
N ASP A 190 24.81 4.92 13.95
CA ASP A 190 25.44 6.15 14.41
C ASP A 190 26.39 5.76 15.57
N GLY A 191 27.67 5.63 15.24
CA GLY A 191 28.66 4.97 16.11
C GLY A 191 28.22 3.54 16.48
N ASN A 192 28.05 3.31 17.78
CA ASN A 192 27.65 1.99 18.29
C ASN A 192 26.13 1.77 18.31
N ILE A 193 25.33 2.80 18.03
CA ILE A 193 23.88 2.75 18.11
C ILE A 193 23.30 2.39 16.74
N GLN A 194 22.44 1.38 16.68
CA GLN A 194 21.63 1.11 15.50
C GLN A 194 20.50 2.16 15.42
N VAL A 195 20.43 2.87 14.30
CA VAL A 195 19.50 4.00 14.09
C VAL A 195 18.54 3.78 12.92
N GLY A 196 18.66 2.66 12.20
CA GLY A 196 17.64 2.23 11.23
C GLY A 196 16.49 1.46 11.88
N GLY A 197 15.58 0.94 11.05
CA GLY A 197 14.38 0.23 11.51
C GLY A 197 14.66 -1.15 12.15
N TRP A 198 13.67 -1.67 12.86
CA TRP A 198 13.71 -2.98 13.51
C TRP A 198 12.69 -3.95 12.90
N ASN A 199 13.16 -5.14 12.49
CA ASN A 199 12.33 -6.15 11.82
C ASN A 199 11.73 -7.19 12.78
N GLY A 200 11.82 -6.96 14.10
CA GLY A 200 11.27 -7.88 15.09
C GLY A 200 11.98 -9.23 15.07
N ARG A 201 11.18 -10.30 15.06
CA ARG A 201 11.65 -11.70 14.97
C ARG A 201 12.14 -12.10 13.56
N LEU A 202 11.99 -11.23 12.56
CA LEU A 202 12.30 -11.57 11.18
C LEU A 202 13.80 -11.40 10.92
N LYS A 203 14.40 -12.40 10.27
CA LYS A 203 15.81 -12.38 9.88
C LYS A 203 16.02 -11.45 8.70
N GLY A 204 17.11 -10.68 8.70
CA GLY A 204 17.53 -9.80 7.59
C GLY A 204 16.88 -8.42 7.58
N GLY A 205 17.26 -7.59 6.62
CA GLY A 205 16.82 -6.19 6.51
C GLY A 205 16.92 -5.63 5.09
N LYS A 206 16.88 -4.29 4.98
CA LYS A 206 17.06 -3.55 3.73
C LYS A 206 18.20 -4.15 2.90
N GLY A 207 17.96 -4.33 1.61
CA GLY A 207 18.94 -4.89 0.68
C GLY A 207 18.97 -6.40 0.62
N MET A 208 18.36 -7.12 1.57
CA MET A 208 18.41 -8.58 1.66
C MET A 208 17.14 -9.23 1.11
N GLY A 209 17.03 -9.34 -0.22
CA GLY A 209 15.81 -9.84 -0.88
C GLY A 209 15.45 -11.31 -0.60
N GLY A 210 16.38 -12.11 -0.07
CA GLY A 210 16.14 -13.51 0.27
C GLY A 210 15.67 -13.76 1.71
N TRP A 211 15.63 -12.72 2.55
CA TRP A 211 15.31 -12.84 3.97
C TRP A 211 14.00 -12.12 4.32
N GLU A 212 13.20 -12.70 5.22
CA GLU A 212 11.89 -12.14 5.58
C GLU A 212 11.95 -10.69 6.05
N GLY A 213 12.94 -10.31 6.85
CA GLY A 213 13.08 -8.95 7.36
C GLY A 213 13.48 -7.93 6.30
N GLY A 214 13.89 -8.36 5.09
CA GLY A 214 14.11 -7.45 3.96
C GLY A 214 12.88 -7.22 3.08
N ILE A 215 11.97 -8.19 3.03
CA ILE A 215 10.82 -8.19 2.11
C ILE A 215 9.46 -8.12 2.82
N ARG A 216 9.34 -8.59 4.06
CA ARG A 216 8.09 -8.56 4.80
C ARG A 216 7.98 -7.22 5.50
N VAL A 217 6.90 -6.51 5.22
CA VAL A 217 6.64 -5.13 5.66
C VAL A 217 5.31 -5.07 6.41
N PRO A 218 5.09 -4.06 7.27
CA PRO A 218 3.77 -3.86 7.84
C PRO A 218 2.76 -3.56 6.73
N GLY A 219 1.55 -4.12 6.83
CA GLY A 219 0.44 -3.81 5.95
C GLY A 219 -0.83 -3.61 6.77
N ILE A 220 -1.49 -2.47 6.60
CA ILE A 220 -2.75 -2.15 7.28
C ILE A 220 -3.72 -1.56 6.27
N VAL A 221 -4.95 -2.06 6.26
CA VAL A 221 -6.06 -1.51 5.47
C VAL A 221 -7.17 -1.06 6.41
N ARG A 222 -7.64 0.17 6.27
CA ARG A 222 -8.81 0.68 6.99
C ARG A 222 -9.84 1.19 5.99
N TRP A 223 -11.06 0.69 6.11
CA TRP A 223 -12.22 1.20 5.38
C TRP A 223 -13.52 0.97 6.18
N PRO A 224 -13.93 1.93 7.04
CA PRO A 224 -15.04 1.73 7.96
C PRO A 224 -16.34 1.39 7.23
N GLY A 225 -17.04 0.36 7.72
CA GLY A 225 -18.28 -0.14 7.11
C GLY A 225 -18.09 -0.99 5.84
N LYS A 226 -16.84 -1.16 5.36
CA LYS A 226 -16.52 -2.01 4.21
C LYS A 226 -15.57 -3.16 4.56
N VAL A 227 -14.67 -2.99 5.53
CA VAL A 227 -13.83 -4.08 6.06
C VAL A 227 -14.13 -4.32 7.53
N ALA A 228 -13.97 -5.56 7.99
CA ALA A 228 -14.16 -5.92 9.39
C ALA A 228 -13.02 -5.32 10.25
N PRO A 229 -13.33 -4.49 11.27
CA PRO A 229 -12.31 -3.89 12.12
C PRO A 229 -11.64 -4.96 12.99
N ASN A 230 -10.43 -4.66 13.47
CA ASN A 230 -9.61 -5.51 14.33
C ASN A 230 -9.39 -6.94 13.75
N THR A 231 -9.31 -7.03 12.43
CA THR A 231 -9.10 -8.31 11.73
C THR A 231 -7.62 -8.53 11.47
N VAL A 232 -7.16 -9.77 11.62
CA VAL A 232 -5.80 -10.18 11.27
C VAL A 232 -5.86 -11.16 10.13
N LEU A 233 -5.13 -10.87 9.07
CA LEU A 233 -5.11 -11.65 7.84
C LEU A 233 -3.70 -12.17 7.56
N ASP A 234 -3.55 -13.50 7.59
CA ASP A 234 -2.26 -14.20 7.49
C ASP A 234 -2.03 -14.87 6.12
N GLU A 235 -2.76 -14.44 5.10
CA GLU A 235 -2.54 -14.84 3.71
C GLU A 235 -1.42 -14.01 3.06
N PRO A 236 -0.66 -14.60 2.12
CA PRO A 236 0.40 -13.89 1.40
C PRO A 236 -0.19 -12.76 0.54
N THR A 237 0.27 -11.53 0.77
CA THR A 237 -0.12 -10.35 0.00
C THR A 237 1.12 -9.57 -0.42
N SER A 238 1.02 -8.75 -1.46
CA SER A 238 2.13 -7.98 -2.01
C SER A 238 1.84 -6.48 -2.07
N LEU A 239 2.89 -5.64 -2.01
CA LEU A 239 2.80 -4.23 -2.37
C LEU A 239 2.22 -4.03 -3.79
N MET A 240 2.50 -4.96 -4.71
CA MET A 240 1.99 -4.91 -6.08
C MET A 240 0.46 -5.01 -6.16
N ASP A 241 -0.16 -5.57 -5.12
CA ASP A 241 -1.61 -5.82 -5.08
C ASP A 241 -2.42 -4.53 -4.98
N ILE A 242 -1.81 -3.45 -4.51
CA ILE A 242 -2.46 -2.14 -4.46
C ILE A 242 -2.82 -1.64 -5.85
N TYR A 243 -2.00 -1.93 -6.87
CA TYR A 243 -2.26 -1.51 -8.25
C TYR A 243 -3.62 -2.01 -8.80
N PRO A 244 -3.90 -3.33 -8.87
CA PRO A 244 -5.19 -3.81 -9.32
C PRO A 244 -6.31 -3.51 -8.32
N THR A 245 -6.02 -3.41 -7.02
CA THR A 245 -7.01 -3.07 -5.99
C THR A 245 -7.57 -1.67 -6.21
N VAL A 246 -6.72 -0.65 -6.34
CA VAL A 246 -7.19 0.73 -6.54
C VAL A 246 -7.80 0.93 -7.93
N ALA A 247 -7.31 0.21 -8.94
CA ALA A 247 -7.93 0.19 -10.25
C ALA A 247 -9.37 -0.34 -10.16
N HIS A 248 -9.59 -1.45 -9.46
CA HIS A 248 -10.92 -2.02 -9.22
C HIS A 248 -11.83 -1.03 -8.47
N LEU A 249 -11.33 -0.40 -7.39
CA LEU A 249 -12.10 0.58 -6.61
C LEU A 249 -12.54 1.79 -7.44
N ALA A 250 -11.74 2.21 -8.41
CA ALA A 250 -12.05 3.30 -9.31
C ALA A 250 -12.92 2.90 -10.52
N GLY A 251 -13.22 1.61 -10.69
CA GLY A 251 -13.85 1.09 -11.91
C GLY A 251 -12.96 1.18 -13.15
N ALA A 252 -11.63 1.12 -12.96
CA ALA A 252 -10.63 1.02 -14.02
C ALA A 252 -10.29 -0.44 -14.34
N SER A 253 -9.96 -0.66 -15.61
CA SER A 253 -9.39 -1.92 -16.08
C SER A 253 -7.88 -1.82 -16.03
N VAL A 254 -7.21 -2.88 -15.57
CA VAL A 254 -5.76 -2.97 -15.67
C VAL A 254 -5.34 -3.21 -17.13
N PRO A 255 -4.13 -2.81 -17.54
CA PRO A 255 -3.62 -3.05 -18.89
C PRO A 255 -3.67 -4.54 -19.26
N GLN A 256 -4.10 -4.84 -20.50
CA GLN A 256 -4.23 -6.20 -21.04
C GLN A 256 -3.08 -6.57 -21.99
N ASP A 257 -2.26 -5.58 -22.38
CA ASP A 257 -1.09 -5.74 -23.26
C ASP A 257 0.13 -6.33 -22.54
N ARG A 258 0.04 -6.51 -21.22
CA ARG A 258 1.15 -6.94 -20.37
C ARG A 258 0.66 -7.67 -19.13
N ILE A 259 1.53 -8.49 -18.55
CA ILE A 259 1.25 -9.21 -17.31
C ILE A 259 1.21 -8.22 -16.12
N ILE A 260 0.19 -8.33 -15.27
CA ILE A 260 0.13 -7.68 -13.97
C ILE A 260 0.32 -8.77 -12.90
N ASP A 261 1.33 -8.60 -12.04
CA ASP A 261 1.70 -9.60 -11.03
C ASP A 261 0.89 -9.43 -9.75
N GLY A 262 0.49 -8.19 -9.44
CA GLY A 262 -0.39 -7.88 -8.32
C GLY A 262 -1.78 -8.54 -8.46
N LYS A 263 -2.41 -8.82 -7.32
CA LYS A 263 -3.75 -9.41 -7.21
C LYS A 263 -4.70 -8.43 -6.54
N ASN A 264 -5.99 -8.47 -6.90
CA ASN A 264 -6.97 -7.59 -6.28
C ASN A 264 -7.23 -8.04 -4.83
N LEU A 265 -6.98 -7.17 -3.84
CA LEU A 265 -7.18 -7.49 -2.42
C LEU A 265 -8.64 -7.43 -1.99
N ILE A 266 -9.53 -6.82 -2.78
CA ILE A 266 -10.92 -6.61 -2.37
C ILE A 266 -11.67 -7.91 -2.00
N PRO A 267 -11.59 -9.00 -2.79
CA PRO A 267 -12.20 -10.27 -2.39
C PRO A 267 -11.64 -10.80 -1.07
N LEU A 268 -10.33 -10.68 -0.86
CA LEU A 268 -9.63 -11.11 0.35
C LEU A 268 -10.00 -10.26 1.59
N LEU A 269 -10.35 -8.99 1.40
CA LEU A 269 -10.72 -8.07 2.48
C LEU A 269 -12.21 -8.14 2.87
N TRP A 270 -13.08 -8.58 1.95
CA TRP A 270 -14.54 -8.65 2.16
C TRP A 270 -15.08 -10.04 2.39
N LYS A 271 -14.38 -11.07 1.93
CA LYS A 271 -14.79 -12.46 2.04
C LYS A 271 -13.71 -13.25 2.76
N ASP A 272 -14.10 -14.34 3.40
CA ASP A 272 -13.18 -15.33 3.94
C ASP A 272 -12.60 -16.17 2.77
N GLN A 273 -11.82 -15.51 1.92
CA GLN A 273 -11.19 -16.09 0.73
C GLN A 273 -9.69 -16.17 0.92
N HIS A 274 -9.07 -17.15 0.29
CA HIS A 274 -7.62 -17.27 0.25
C HIS A 274 -7.01 -16.32 -0.76
N SER A 275 -5.76 -15.91 -0.51
CA SER A 275 -5.00 -15.11 -1.46
C SER A 275 -4.84 -15.83 -2.80
N GLU A 276 -4.81 -15.07 -3.88
CA GLU A 276 -4.49 -15.58 -5.21
C GLU A 276 -2.98 -15.83 -5.41
N HIS A 277 -2.14 -15.45 -4.44
CA HIS A 277 -0.69 -15.66 -4.46
C HIS A 277 -0.32 -17.07 -4.01
N GLU A 278 -0.32 -18.01 -4.95
CA GLU A 278 0.28 -19.33 -4.72
C GLU A 278 1.82 -19.28 -4.81
N PHE A 279 2.35 -18.53 -5.77
CA PHE A 279 3.79 -18.34 -5.95
C PHE A 279 4.17 -16.86 -5.89
N MET A 280 5.19 -16.55 -5.11
CA MET A 280 5.81 -15.21 -5.08
C MET A 280 7.30 -15.34 -5.29
N PHE A 281 7.86 -14.40 -6.06
CA PHE A 281 9.26 -14.39 -6.45
C PHE A 281 9.97 -13.25 -5.74
N HIS A 282 11.14 -13.54 -5.17
CA HIS A 282 11.90 -12.58 -4.39
C HIS A 282 13.23 -12.32 -5.09
N TYR A 283 13.38 -11.10 -5.61
CA TYR A 283 14.53 -10.70 -6.39
C TYR A 283 15.52 -9.87 -5.55
N CYS A 284 16.80 -10.00 -5.86
CA CYS A 284 17.82 -9.03 -5.48
C CYS A 284 18.49 -8.46 -6.75
N GLY A 285 18.14 -7.21 -7.08
CA GLY A 285 18.50 -6.67 -8.39
C GLY A 285 17.81 -7.50 -9.50
N SER A 286 18.57 -7.95 -10.48
CA SER A 286 18.07 -8.83 -11.55
C SER A 286 18.10 -10.33 -11.22
N HIS A 287 18.53 -10.72 -10.02
CA HIS A 287 18.73 -12.11 -9.64
C HIS A 287 17.54 -12.64 -8.82
N LEU A 288 17.01 -13.80 -9.19
CA LEU A 288 15.99 -14.49 -8.39
C LEU A 288 16.67 -15.17 -7.19
N HIS A 289 16.37 -14.72 -5.98
CA HIS A 289 17.00 -15.17 -4.74
C HIS A 289 16.18 -16.21 -3.98
N ALA A 290 14.86 -16.07 -3.99
CA ALA A 290 13.98 -17.00 -3.32
C ALA A 290 12.64 -17.07 -4.03
N VAL A 291 11.98 -18.23 -3.90
CA VAL A 291 10.59 -18.40 -4.29
C VAL A 291 9.82 -18.81 -3.05
N ARG A 292 8.72 -18.12 -2.79
CA ARG A 292 7.72 -18.50 -1.82
C ARG A 292 6.63 -19.26 -2.54
N TRP A 293 6.38 -20.47 -2.08
CA TRP A 293 5.20 -21.24 -2.45
C TRP A 293 4.26 -21.34 -1.24
N TYR A 294 3.00 -21.00 -1.47
CA TYR A 294 1.91 -21.04 -0.49
C TYR A 294 0.81 -21.95 -1.01
N GLN A 295 0.72 -23.16 -0.46
CA GLN A 295 -0.30 -24.12 -0.84
C GLN A 295 -1.57 -23.85 -0.03
N LYS A 296 -2.68 -23.56 -0.69
CA LYS A 296 -3.95 -23.17 -0.02
C LYS A 296 -4.50 -24.26 0.92
N GLU A 297 -4.25 -25.52 0.59
CA GLU A 297 -4.78 -26.68 1.31
C GLU A 297 -3.86 -27.16 2.46
N SER A 298 -2.61 -26.73 2.43
CA SER A 298 -1.57 -27.17 3.36
C SER A 298 -0.97 -25.91 3.96
N LYS A 299 -1.23 -25.63 5.24
CA LYS A 299 -0.71 -24.46 5.99
C LYS A 299 0.83 -24.35 6.07
N TYR A 300 1.55 -25.12 5.26
CA TYR A 300 2.99 -25.20 5.18
C TYR A 300 3.53 -24.26 4.11
N LYS A 301 4.55 -23.48 4.48
CA LYS A 301 5.32 -22.61 3.61
C LYS A 301 6.55 -23.38 3.13
N LEU A 302 6.69 -23.58 1.83
CA LEU A 302 7.98 -23.98 1.25
C LEU A 302 8.69 -22.72 0.73
N SER A 303 9.80 -22.36 1.37
CA SER A 303 10.72 -21.35 0.84
C SER A 303 11.84 -22.09 0.13
N LEU A 304 11.75 -22.21 -1.20
CA LEU A 304 12.87 -22.68 -2.00
C LEU A 304 13.86 -21.51 -2.11
N LEU A 305 14.81 -21.50 -1.19
CA LEU A 305 15.99 -20.64 -1.26
C LEU A 305 16.93 -21.29 -2.28
N SER A 306 16.76 -20.95 -3.56
CA SER A 306 17.87 -21.18 -4.50
C SER A 306 18.95 -20.19 -4.11
N ILE A 307 19.97 -20.67 -3.39
CA ILE A 307 21.23 -19.96 -3.23
C ILE A 307 21.87 -19.96 -4.62
N CYS A 308 21.36 -19.12 -5.52
CA CYS A 308 22.15 -18.68 -6.65
C CYS A 308 23.34 -17.97 -6.02
N ARG A 309 24.53 -18.60 -6.08
CA ARG A 309 25.77 -18.13 -5.47
C ARG A 309 25.84 -16.61 -5.61
N THR A 310 25.57 -15.89 -4.53
CA THR A 310 25.77 -14.45 -4.48
C THR A 310 27.24 -14.23 -4.77
N PHE A 311 27.55 -13.57 -5.89
CA PHE A 311 28.86 -12.94 -6.05
C PHE A 311 29.15 -12.13 -4.79
N PRO A 312 30.35 -12.23 -4.19
CA PRO A 312 30.68 -11.50 -2.99
C PRO A 312 30.40 -10.00 -3.17
N GLY A 313 29.41 -9.48 -2.43
CA GLY A 313 29.18 -8.05 -2.26
C GLY A 313 28.07 -7.36 -3.06
N VAL A 314 27.14 -8.07 -3.72
CA VAL A 314 25.96 -7.42 -4.38
C VAL A 314 24.74 -7.37 -3.47
N CYS A 315 24.54 -8.40 -2.65
CA CYS A 315 23.41 -8.56 -1.75
C CYS A 315 23.96 -9.04 -0.39
N VAL A 316 24.46 -8.10 0.40
CA VAL A 316 24.77 -8.30 1.83
C VAL A 316 23.91 -7.29 2.57
#